data_AF-A0A661UQH3-F1
#
_entry.id   AF-A0A661UQH3-F1
#
_cell.length_a   1.000
_cell.length_b   1.000
_cell.length_c   1.000
_cell.angle_alpha   90.00
_cell.angle_beta   90.00
_cell.angle_gamma   90.00
#
_symmetry.space_group_name_H-M   'P 1'
#
loop_
_entity.id
_entity.type
_entity.pdbx_description
1 polymer ?
#
loop_
_entity_poly.entity_id
_entity_poly.type
_entity_poly.pdbx_seq_one_letter_code
_entity_poly.pdbx_strand_id
1 'polypeptide(L)' 'QFISSKQLPEPLDNDFIHSVKQALSGLKKVSINMTELQTALQKTGGPSTPDEMKKRFVEFVDALTKGKDPAKVRIVLE' A
#
# COMPACT_ATOMS: atom_id res chain seq x y z
N GLN A 1 16.51 -8.53 19.32
CA GLN A 1 16.19 -9.97 19.21
C GLN A 1 15.08 -10.22 18.19
N PHE A 2 13.88 -9.63 18.31
CA PHE A 2 12.77 -9.79 17.35
C PHE A 2 13.16 -9.58 15.87
N ILE A 3 13.81 -8.44 15.54
CA ILE A 3 14.18 -8.12 14.15
C ILE A 3 15.18 -9.12 13.55
N SER A 4 16.12 -9.61 14.36
CA SER A 4 17.13 -10.56 13.92
C SER A 4 16.63 -12.01 13.88
N SER A 5 15.76 -12.40 14.83
CA SER A 5 15.21 -13.77 14.91
C SER A 5 13.99 -13.99 14.02
N LYS A 6 13.29 -12.91 13.63
CA LYS A 6 11.96 -12.93 12.99
C LYS A 6 10.93 -13.72 13.81
N GLN A 7 11.16 -13.89 15.10
CA GLN A 7 10.28 -14.59 16.04
C GLN A 7 9.80 -13.62 17.11
N LEU A 8 8.53 -13.73 17.47
CA LEU A 8 7.96 -12.95 18.56
C LEU A 8 8.68 -13.28 19.87
N PRO A 9 9.00 -12.29 20.71
CA PRO A 9 9.56 -12.53 22.03
C PRO A 9 8.54 -13.26 22.91
N GLU A 10 9.01 -14.24 23.67
CA GLU A 10 8.24 -14.92 24.72
C GLU A 10 8.90 -14.65 26.09
N PRO A 11 8.17 -14.09 27.07
CA PRO A 11 6.80 -13.57 26.97
C PRO A 11 6.70 -12.27 26.16
N LEU A 12 5.52 -11.98 25.60
CA LEU A 12 5.23 -10.69 24.99
C LEU A 12 5.03 -9.64 26.09
N ASP A 13 5.97 -8.71 26.24
CA ASP A 13 5.85 -7.62 27.20
C ASP A 13 4.98 -6.47 26.67
N ASN A 14 4.41 -5.68 27.59
CA ASN A 14 3.48 -4.60 27.26
C ASN A 14 4.15 -3.45 26.48
N ASP A 15 5.43 -3.17 26.71
CA ASP A 15 6.15 -2.10 26.03
C ASP A 15 6.41 -2.47 24.56
N PHE A 16 6.75 -3.73 24.30
CA PHE A 16 6.84 -4.29 22.96
C PHE A 16 5.50 -4.24 22.24
N ILE A 17 4.41 -4.69 22.88
CA ILE A 17 3.06 -4.63 22.32
C ILE A 17 2.68 -3.19 21.99
N HIS A 18 2.94 -2.24 22.89
CA HIS A 18 2.63 -0.83 22.68
C HIS A 18 3.43 -0.27 21.50
N SER A 19 4.72 -0.55 21.44
CA SER A 19 5.61 -0.08 20.37
C SER A 19 5.20 -0.61 19.00
N VAL A 20 4.86 -1.90 18.90
CA VAL A 20 4.37 -2.51 17.66
C VAL A 20 3.02 -1.92 17.26
N LYS A 21 2.08 -1.75 18.20
CA LYS A 21 0.79 -1.10 17.93
C LYS A 21 0.96 0.33 17.43
N GLN A 22 1.85 1.12 18.02
CA GLN A 22 2.15 2.48 17.58
C GLN A 22 2.75 2.49 16.18
N ALA A 23 3.74 1.63 15.92
CA ALA A 23 4.37 1.50 14.60
C ALA A 23 3.36 1.10 13.51
N LEU A 24 2.39 0.25 13.85
CA LEU A 24 1.35 -0.22 12.93
C LEU A 24 0.11 0.67 12.86
N SER A 25 -0.13 1.55 13.85
CA SER A 25 -1.34 2.40 13.94
C SER A 25 -1.50 3.34 12.75
N GLY A 26 -0.39 3.69 12.11
CA GLY A 26 -0.38 4.51 10.92
C GLY A 26 -0.75 3.77 9.64
N LEU A 27 -0.59 2.44 9.58
CA LEU A 27 -0.68 1.70 8.33
C LEU A 27 -2.12 1.60 7.83
N LYS A 28 -2.45 2.35 6.79
CA LYS A 28 -3.73 2.28 6.08
C LYS A 28 -3.61 1.34 4.88
N LYS A 29 -4.37 0.24 4.91
CA LYS A 29 -4.55 -0.65 3.77
C LYS A 29 -5.32 0.09 2.66
N VAL A 30 -4.83 -0.01 1.44
CA VAL A 30 -5.53 0.41 0.22
C VAL A 30 -5.63 -0.80 -0.69
N SER A 31 -6.83 -1.35 -0.83
CA SER A 31 -7.08 -2.43 -1.77
C SER A 31 -7.27 -1.86 -3.17
N ILE A 32 -6.65 -2.50 -4.16
CA ILE A 32 -6.87 -2.24 -5.58
C ILE A 32 -7.53 -3.48 -6.17
N ASN A 33 -8.70 -3.28 -6.77
CA ASN A 33 -9.37 -4.30 -7.55
C ASN A 33 -8.78 -4.36 -8.97
N MET A 34 -8.53 -5.56 -9.50
CA MET A 34 -7.97 -5.72 -10.85
C MET A 34 -8.84 -5.12 -11.97
N THR A 35 -10.17 -5.14 -11.82
CA THR A 35 -11.10 -4.53 -12.79
C THR A 35 -10.98 -3.02 -12.79
N GLU A 36 -10.83 -2.40 -11.62
CA GLU A 36 -10.64 -0.95 -11.49
C GLU A 36 -9.29 -0.52 -12.05
N LEU A 37 -8.23 -1.30 -11.77
CA LEU A 37 -6.91 -1.09 -12.34
C LEU A 37 -6.94 -1.18 -13.87
N GLN A 38 -7.58 -2.22 -14.42
CA GLN A 38 -7.73 -2.39 -15.86
C GLN A 38 -8.47 -1.19 -16.48
N THR A 39 -9.56 -0.76 -15.86
CA THR A 39 -10.33 0.41 -16.31
C THR A 39 -9.48 1.69 -16.28
N ALA A 40 -8.71 1.89 -15.21
CA ALA A 40 -7.84 3.06 -15.06
C ALA A 40 -6.72 3.09 -16.12
N LEU A 41 -6.18 1.93 -16.50
CA LEU A 41 -5.17 1.82 -17.54
C LEU A 41 -5.74 1.97 -18.96
N GLN A 42 -6.99 1.60 -19.18
CA GLN A 42 -7.67 1.67 -20.50
C GLN A 42 -8.34 3.01 -20.81
N LYS A 43 -8.27 3.98 -19.88
CA LYS A 43 -9.06 5.22 -19.84
C LYS A 43 -9.17 6.03 -21.14
N THR A 44 -8.21 5.93 -22.07
CA THR A 44 -8.18 6.77 -23.28
C THR A 44 -8.74 6.10 -24.54
N GLY A 45 -9.03 4.79 -24.53
CA GLY A 45 -9.51 4.07 -25.72
C GLY A 45 -8.43 3.97 -26.82
N GLY A 46 -8.12 2.74 -27.25
CA GLY A 46 -7.06 2.50 -28.24
C GLY A 46 -5.69 2.16 -27.62
N PRO A 47 -4.68 1.88 -28.47
CA PRO A 47 -3.35 1.53 -28.02
C PRO A 47 -2.70 2.68 -27.25
N SER A 48 -1.75 2.35 -26.38
CA SER A 48 -1.04 3.35 -25.58
C SER A 48 0.43 3.02 -25.53
N THR A 49 1.24 4.07 -25.58
CA THR A 49 2.68 3.94 -25.42
C THR A 49 3.02 3.48 -23.99
N PRO A 50 4.21 2.89 -23.77
CA PRO A 50 4.65 2.51 -22.43
C PRO A 50 4.65 3.68 -21.43
N ASP A 51 4.95 4.90 -21.89
CA ASP A 51 5.00 6.09 -21.03
C ASP A 51 3.61 6.57 -20.61
N GLU A 52 2.63 6.51 -21.51
CA GLU A 52 1.23 6.76 -21.18
C GLU A 52 0.70 5.74 -20.16
N MET A 53 1.05 4.46 -20.32
CA MET A 53 0.64 3.41 -19.38
C MET A 53 1.20 3.66 -17.97
N LYS A 54 2.49 4.00 -17.86
CA LYS A 54 3.11 4.37 -16.57
C LYS A 54 2.43 5.60 -15.95
N LYS A 55 2.18 6.64 -16.76
CA LYS A 55 1.52 7.87 -16.30
C LYS A 55 0.12 7.58 -15.74
N ARG A 56 -0.69 6.79 -16.45
CA ARG A 56 -2.04 6.39 -15.97
C ARG A 56 -1.99 5.62 -14.66
N PHE A 57 -1.02 4.72 -14.51
CA PHE A 57 -0.83 3.98 -13.27
C PHE A 57 -0.49 4.90 -12.09
N VAL A 58 0.45 5.84 -12.29
CA VAL A 58 0.82 6.83 -11.27
C VAL A 58 -0.39 7.68 -10.88
N GLU A 59 -1.12 8.22 -11.86
CA GLU A 59 -2.32 9.03 -11.61
C GLU A 59 -3.40 8.25 -10.86
N PHE A 60 -3.58 6.97 -11.17
CA PHE A 60 -4.51 6.09 -10.48
C PHE A 60 -4.11 5.86 -9.01
N VAL A 61 -2.85 5.54 -8.76
CA VAL A 61 -2.32 5.35 -7.40
C VAL A 61 -2.46 6.64 -6.60
N ASP A 62 -2.05 7.78 -7.16
CA ASP A 62 -2.15 9.08 -6.51
C ASP A 62 -3.59 9.43 -6.13
N ALA A 63 -4.55 9.13 -7.02
CA ALA A 63 -5.97 9.33 -6.74
C ALA A 63 -6.44 8.47 -5.56
N LEU A 64 -6.04 7.20 -5.50
CA LEU A 64 -6.40 6.27 -4.40
C LEU A 64 -5.73 6.61 -3.06
N THR A 65 -4.54 7.22 -3.11
CA THR A 65 -3.77 7.59 -1.93
C THR A 65 -3.91 9.06 -1.54
N LYS A 66 -4.74 9.83 -2.25
CA LYS A 66 -4.97 11.26 -1.98
C LYS A 66 -5.39 11.48 -0.53
N GLY A 67 -4.72 12.42 0.15
CA GLY A 67 -4.99 12.76 1.55
C GLY A 67 -4.50 11.72 2.56
N LYS A 68 -3.77 10.68 2.13
CA LYS A 68 -3.11 9.72 3.01
C LYS A 68 -1.61 10.02 3.06
N ASP A 69 -0.98 9.71 4.19
CA ASP A 69 0.47 9.78 4.34
C ASP A 69 1.12 8.61 3.57
N PRO A 70 1.93 8.86 2.53
CA PRO A 70 2.56 7.81 1.73
C PRO A 70 3.44 6.86 2.56
N ALA A 71 4.08 7.35 3.63
CA ALA A 71 4.90 6.51 4.51
C ALA A 71 4.05 5.48 5.26
N LYS A 72 2.74 5.71 5.32
CA LYS A 72 1.73 4.98 6.08
C LYS A 72 0.69 4.26 5.21
N VAL A 73 0.77 4.33 3.89
CA VAL A 73 -0.15 3.59 3.00
C VAL A 73 0.49 2.28 2.56
N ARG A 74 -0.25 1.17 2.62
CA ARG A 74 0.15 -0.11 2.02
C ARG A 74 -0.90 -0.55 1.01
N ILE A 75 -0.47 -0.67 -0.24
CA ILE A 75 -1.32 -1.10 -1.35
C ILE A 75 -1.33 -2.63 -1.39
N VAL A 76 -2.53 -3.21 -1.51
CA VAL A 76 -2.75 -4.64 -1.68
C VAL A 76 -3.55 -4.86 -2.94
N LEU A 77 -3.12 -5.79 -3.77
CA LEU A 77 -3.84 -6.22 -4.97
C LEU A 77 -4.80 -7.36 -4.58
N GLU A 78 -6.07 -7.22 -4.93
CA GLU A 78 -7.13 -8.21 -4.69
C GLU A 78 -7.66 -8.82 -5.99
#